data_AF-A0AB37KN12-F1
#
_entry.id   AF-A0AB37KN12-F1
#
_cell.length_a   1.000
_cell.length_b   1.000
_cell.length_c   1.000
_cell.angle_alpha   90.00
_cell.angle_beta   90.00
_cell.angle_gamma   90.00
#
_symmetry.space_group_name_H-M   'P 1'
#
loop_
_entity.id
_entity.type
_entity.pdbx_description
1 polymer ?
#
loop_
_entity_poly.entity_id
_entity_poly.type
_entity_poly.pdbx_seq_one_letter_code
_entity_poly.pdbx_strand_id
1 'polypeptide(L)'
;MKIKHGILFVVLLMIDQITKWIVDTNMQLQQSMDVIPGFFRITYLQNTGAAWSMLEGKMWFFYIITIIALAVMVYFYIKSKKGDILFQTGIVCMMAGTVGNLIDRVMLQHVRDFLDFLILGYDFPVFNVADMALCFGVFLIIVDILLEERGVKA
;
A
#
# COMPACT_ATOMS: atom_id res chain seq x y z
N MET A 1 21.76 -6.95 -4.35
CA MET A 1 20.41 -6.88 -3.74
C MET A 1 19.84 -5.48 -3.69
N LYS A 2 20.56 -4.47 -3.19
CA LYS A 2 20.06 -3.09 -3.09
C LYS A 2 19.47 -2.52 -4.41
N ILE A 3 20.10 -2.80 -5.55
CA ILE A 3 19.57 -2.40 -6.88
C ILE A 3 18.21 -3.06 -7.16
N LYS A 4 18.05 -4.36 -6.87
CA LYS A 4 16.79 -5.09 -7.05
C LYS A 4 15.67 -4.49 -6.19
N HIS A 5 15.98 -4.11 -4.95
CA HIS A 5 15.04 -3.45 -4.05
C HIS A 5 14.66 -2.05 -4.54
N GLY A 6 15.62 -1.28 -5.04
CA GLY A 6 15.34 0.01 -5.67
C GLY A 6 14.42 -0.13 -6.88
N ILE A 7 14.67 -1.12 -7.75
CA ILE A 7 13.80 -1.41 -8.90
C ILE A 7 12.39 -1.80 -8.42
N LEU A 8 12.28 -2.71 -7.44
CA LEU A 8 10.99 -3.13 -6.88
C LEU A 8 10.21 -1.93 -6.32
N PHE A 9 10.86 -1.06 -5.55
CA PHE A 9 10.26 0.16 -5.02
C PHE A 9 9.70 1.04 -6.14
N VAL A 10 10.50 1.33 -7.16
CA VAL A 10 10.11 2.20 -8.27
C VAL A 10 8.98 1.57 -9.09
N VAL A 11 9.04 0.26 -9.36
CA VAL A 11 7.98 -0.45 -10.10
C VAL A 11 6.66 -0.40 -9.35
N LEU A 12 6.64 -0.72 -8.05
CA LEU A 12 5.41 -0.66 -7.25
C LEU A 12 4.83 0.75 -7.21
N LEU A 13 5.70 1.76 -7.05
CA LEU A 13 5.28 3.16 -7.03
C LEU A 13 4.70 3.61 -8.38
N MET A 14 5.32 3.20 -9.50
CA MET A 14 4.82 3.51 -10.83
C MET A 14 3.48 2.82 -11.09
N ILE A 15 3.33 1.54 -10.73
CA ILE A 15 2.05 0.83 -10.91
C ILE A 15 0.95 1.52 -10.11
N ASP A 16 1.20 1.89 -8.85
CA ASP A 16 0.24 2.63 -8.03
C ASP A 16 -0.17 3.96 -8.66
N GLN A 17 0.79 4.81 -9.01
CA GLN A 17 0.50 6.14 -9.53
C GLN A 17 -0.15 6.09 -10.92
N ILE A 18 0.27 5.17 -11.79
CA ILE A 18 -0.33 4.98 -13.12
C ILE A 18 -1.77 4.49 -12.98
N THR A 19 -2.03 3.47 -12.16
CA THR A 19 -3.40 2.93 -12.00
C THR A 19 -4.36 3.96 -11.40
N LYS A 20 -3.92 4.71 -10.38
CA LYS A 20 -4.68 5.83 -9.82
C LYS A 20 -4.98 6.92 -10.85
N TRP A 21 -3.98 7.28 -11.67
CA TRP A 21 -4.14 8.26 -12.73
C TRP A 21 -5.11 7.80 -13.83
N ILE A 22 -5.07 6.52 -14.20
CA ILE A 22 -6.00 5.94 -15.18
C ILE A 22 -7.45 6.06 -14.66
N VAL A 23 -7.70 5.69 -13.41
CA VAL A 23 -9.06 5.77 -12.84
C VAL A 23 -9.53 7.21 -12.76
N ASP A 24 -8.70 8.11 -12.21
CA ASP A 24 -9.03 9.53 -12.05
C ASP A 24 -9.35 10.25 -13.38
N THR A 25 -8.71 9.85 -14.47
CA THR A 25 -8.93 10.46 -15.79
C THR A 25 -10.07 9.86 -16.60
N ASN A 26 -10.52 8.65 -16.26
CA ASN A 26 -11.53 7.93 -17.04
C ASN A 26 -12.86 7.71 -16.30
N MET A 27 -12.92 8.02 -15.00
CA MET A 27 -14.10 7.79 -14.17
C MET A 27 -14.51 9.06 -13.41
N GLN A 28 -15.82 9.20 -13.20
CA GLN A 28 -16.36 10.21 -12.30
C GLN A 28 -16.28 9.71 -10.85
N LEU A 29 -16.19 10.65 -9.90
CA LEU A 29 -16.24 10.31 -8.47
C LEU A 29 -17.50 9.51 -8.15
N GLN A 30 -17.35 8.43 -7.38
CA GLN A 30 -18.39 7.45 -7.02
C GLN A 30 -18.92 6.60 -8.20
N GLN A 31 -18.40 6.76 -9.41
CA GLN A 31 -18.71 5.85 -10.51
C GLN A 31 -18.18 4.45 -10.17
N SER A 32 -19.01 3.43 -10.43
CA SER A 32 -18.65 2.02 -10.26
C SER A 32 -18.85 1.27 -11.57
N MET A 33 -17.90 0.41 -11.91
CA MET A 33 -17.90 -0.44 -13.10
C MET A 33 -17.66 -1.89 -12.70
N ASP A 34 -18.60 -2.77 -13.00
CA ASP A 34 -18.44 -4.20 -12.77
C ASP A 34 -17.36 -4.77 -13.69
N VAL A 35 -16.37 -5.45 -13.10
CA VAL A 35 -15.37 -6.24 -13.84
C VAL A 35 -15.72 -7.72 -13.76
N ILE A 36 -16.08 -8.20 -12.56
CA ILE A 36 -16.61 -9.54 -12.32
C ILE A 36 -17.92 -9.37 -11.55
N PRO A 37 -19.09 -9.57 -12.20
CA PRO A 37 -20.38 -9.35 -11.55
C PRO A 37 -20.50 -10.13 -10.24
N GLY A 38 -20.84 -9.42 -9.16
CA GLY A 38 -21.01 -10.02 -7.83
C GLY A 38 -19.72 -10.32 -7.07
N PHE A 39 -18.55 -9.90 -7.55
CA PHE A 39 -17.28 -10.12 -6.87
C PHE A 39 -16.30 -8.94 -6.94
N PHE A 40 -16.07 -8.36 -8.12
CA PHE A 40 -15.06 -7.32 -8.32
C PHE A 40 -15.56 -6.18 -9.19
N ARG A 41 -15.39 -4.97 -8.66
CA ARG A 41 -15.74 -3.69 -9.26
C ARG A 41 -14.51 -2.78 -9.29
N ILE A 42 -14.52 -1.84 -10.21
CA ILE A 42 -13.70 -0.64 -10.11
C ILE A 42 -14.63 0.49 -9.68
N THR A 43 -14.41 1.04 -8.49
CA THR A 43 -15.26 2.10 -7.91
C THR A 43 -14.40 3.29 -7.51
N TYR A 44 -14.50 4.42 -8.21
CA TYR A 44 -13.61 5.55 -7.93
C TYR A 44 -14.04 6.31 -6.66
N LEU A 45 -13.22 6.26 -5.61
CA LEU A 45 -13.39 7.01 -4.37
C LEU A 45 -12.18 7.89 -4.06
N GLN A 46 -12.44 9.00 -3.36
CA GLN A 46 -11.43 9.89 -2.81
C GLN A 46 -11.43 9.78 -1.29
N ASN A 47 -10.41 9.15 -0.74
CA ASN A 47 -10.31 8.85 0.67
C ASN A 47 -9.49 9.91 1.41
N THR A 48 -10.17 10.68 2.25
CA THR A 48 -9.60 11.73 3.12
C THR A 48 -9.20 11.21 4.52
N GLY A 49 -9.37 9.90 4.76
CA GLY A 49 -9.02 9.18 5.98
C GLY A 49 -7.96 8.09 5.78
N ALA A 50 -8.00 7.11 6.67
CA ALA A 50 -7.25 5.86 6.60
C ALA A 50 -8.17 4.71 6.13
N ALA A 51 -7.84 3.47 6.49
CA ALA A 51 -8.71 2.32 6.29
C ALA A 51 -10.08 2.56 6.95
N TRP A 52 -11.18 2.11 6.31
CA TRP A 52 -12.57 2.38 6.71
C TRP A 52 -12.88 3.89 6.91
N SER A 53 -12.17 4.78 6.20
CA SER A 53 -12.29 6.24 6.34
C SER A 53 -12.06 6.75 7.76
N MET A 54 -11.34 6.01 8.60
CA MET A 54 -11.02 6.45 9.96
C MET A 54 -10.16 7.72 9.94
N LEU A 55 -10.37 8.62 10.91
CA LEU A 55 -9.64 9.89 11.07
C LEU A 55 -9.77 10.84 9.85
N GLU A 56 -10.93 10.83 9.20
CA GLU A 56 -11.23 11.69 8.07
C GLU A 56 -10.95 13.18 8.35
N GLY A 57 -10.37 13.87 7.37
CA GLY A 57 -10.07 15.32 7.46
C GLY A 57 -8.87 15.67 8.35
N LYS A 58 -8.16 14.68 8.90
CA LYS A 58 -6.95 14.88 9.72
C LYS A 58 -5.67 14.74 8.90
N MET A 59 -5.56 15.40 7.74
CA MET A 59 -4.41 15.29 6.84
C MET A 59 -3.05 15.55 7.51
N TRP A 60 -2.99 16.54 8.40
CA TRP A 60 -1.76 16.84 9.16
C TRP A 60 -1.29 15.64 10.00
N PHE A 61 -2.21 14.86 10.58
CA PHE A 61 -1.91 13.66 11.35
C PHE A 61 -1.30 12.58 10.44
N PHE A 62 -1.86 12.41 9.23
CA PHE A 62 -1.32 11.46 8.26
C PHE A 62 0.08 11.83 7.78
N TYR A 63 0.41 13.11 7.62
CA TYR A 63 1.79 13.52 7.27
C TYR A 63 2.78 13.12 8.37
N ILE A 64 2.46 13.42 9.62
CA ILE A 64 3.35 13.14 10.76
C ILE A 64 3.57 11.63 10.91
N ILE A 65 2.49 10.84 10.96
CA ILE A 65 2.61 9.39 11.16
C ILE A 65 3.33 8.72 9.98
N THR A 66 3.12 9.21 8.76
CA THR A 66 3.79 8.69 7.56
C THR A 66 5.29 8.96 7.59
N ILE A 67 5.71 10.17 7.95
CA ILE A 67 7.14 10.51 8.06
C ILE A 67 7.82 9.64 9.12
N ILE A 68 7.17 9.48 10.28
CA ILE A 68 7.68 8.62 11.35
C ILE A 68 7.79 7.17 10.87
N ALA A 69 6.74 6.63 10.24
CA ALA A 69 6.73 5.27 9.73
C ALA A 69 7.83 5.03 8.68
N LEU A 70 8.02 5.95 7.74
CA LEU A 70 9.10 5.89 6.75
C LEU A 70 10.48 5.92 7.40
N ALA A 71 10.70 6.79 8.39
CA ALA A 71 11.96 6.85 9.12
C ALA A 71 12.27 5.52 9.83
N VAL A 72 11.26 4.93 10.48
CA VAL A 72 11.37 3.62 11.14
C VAL A 72 11.66 2.51 10.13
N MET A 73 10.94 2.47 9.01
CA MET A 73 11.17 1.48 7.94
C MET A 73 12.58 1.59 7.35
N VAL A 74 13.05 2.81 7.06
CA VAL A 74 14.42 3.03 6.56
C VAL A 74 15.46 2.58 7.60
N TYR A 75 15.24 2.90 8.87
CA TYR A 75 16.12 2.45 9.96
C TYR A 75 16.22 0.93 10.02
N PHE A 76 15.10 0.21 10.01
CA PHE A 76 15.08 -1.25 10.02
C PHE A 76 15.66 -1.87 8.75
N TYR A 77 15.43 -1.27 7.58
CA TYR A 77 16.05 -1.71 6.34
C TYR A 77 17.58 -1.62 6.39
N ILE A 78 18.12 -0.52 6.92
CA ILE A 78 19.58 -0.32 7.06
C ILE A 78 20.17 -1.29 8.10
N LYS A 79 19.44 -1.59 9.18
CA LYS A 79 19.87 -2.48 10.26
C LYS A 79 19.72 -3.98 9.95
N SER A 80 18.88 -4.34 8.98
CA SER A 80 18.69 -5.74 8.58
C SER A 80 20.00 -6.42 8.15
N LYS A 81 20.15 -7.72 8.43
CA LYS A 81 21.36 -8.46 8.12
C LYS A 81 21.43 -8.77 6.62
N LYS A 82 22.65 -9.01 6.13
CA LYS A 82 22.83 -9.56 4.78
C LYS A 82 22.29 -10.99 4.77
N GLY A 83 21.17 -11.23 4.10
CA GLY A 83 20.51 -12.54 4.04
C GLY A 83 19.02 -12.48 4.35
N ASP A 84 18.54 -11.41 4.98
CA ASP A 84 17.13 -11.23 5.37
C ASP A 84 16.27 -10.80 4.18
N ILE A 85 16.26 -11.60 3.11
CA ILE A 85 15.65 -11.23 1.82
C ILE A 85 14.15 -10.94 1.97
N LEU A 86 13.42 -11.79 2.72
CA LEU A 86 11.98 -11.62 2.92
C LEU A 86 11.68 -10.35 3.72
N PHE A 87 12.36 -10.15 4.85
CA PHE A 87 12.22 -8.93 5.65
C PHE A 87 12.53 -7.66 4.85
N GLN A 88 13.66 -7.63 4.13
CA GLN A 88 14.07 -6.50 3.30
C GLN A 88 13.06 -6.23 2.18
N THR A 89 12.55 -7.28 1.54
CA THR A 89 11.52 -7.16 0.49
C THR A 89 10.23 -6.63 1.08
N GLY A 90 9.81 -7.13 2.24
CA GLY A 90 8.62 -6.69 2.96
C GLY A 90 8.69 -5.20 3.31
N ILE A 91 9.81 -4.74 3.88
CA ILE A 91 10.02 -3.30 4.16
C ILE A 91 9.97 -2.47 2.88
N VAL A 92 10.56 -2.94 1.79
CA VAL A 92 10.55 -2.22 0.50
C VAL A 92 9.13 -2.09 -0.06
N CYS A 93 8.31 -3.14 0.02
CA CYS A 93 6.90 -3.09 -0.36
C CYS A 93 6.12 -2.10 0.51
N MET A 94 6.31 -2.12 1.83
CA MET A 94 5.66 -1.17 2.75
C MET A 94 6.07 0.28 2.51
N MET A 95 7.36 0.54 2.26
CA MET A 95 7.84 1.87 1.91
C MET A 95 7.22 2.35 0.60
N ALA A 96 7.18 1.50 -0.44
CA ALA A 96 6.59 1.86 -1.73
C ALA A 96 5.10 2.22 -1.60
N GLY A 97 4.32 1.40 -0.90
CA GLY A 97 2.90 1.69 -0.65
C GLY A 97 2.69 2.95 0.19
N THR A 98 3.50 3.13 1.24
CA THR A 98 3.45 4.32 2.10
C THR A 98 3.75 5.59 1.29
N VAL A 99 4.79 5.57 0.45
CA VAL A 99 5.14 6.70 -0.41
C VAL A 99 4.05 6.94 -1.48
N GLY A 100 3.49 5.91 -2.10
CA GLY A 100 2.42 6.05 -3.09
C GLY A 100 1.20 6.77 -2.53
N ASN A 101 0.75 6.38 -1.34
CA ASN A 101 -0.35 7.07 -0.66
C ASN A 101 0.03 8.43 -0.09
N LEU A 102 1.30 8.68 0.24
CA LEU A 102 1.78 9.99 0.65
C LEU A 102 1.76 10.99 -0.50
N ILE A 103 2.18 10.58 -1.70
CA ILE A 103 2.17 11.43 -2.90
C ILE A 103 0.76 11.98 -3.13
N ASP A 104 -0.25 11.09 -3.15
CA ASP A 104 -1.64 11.48 -3.28
C ASP A 104 -2.07 12.47 -2.19
N ARG A 105 -1.78 12.18 -0.91
CA ARG A 105 -2.15 13.09 0.19
C ARG A 105 -1.52 14.48 0.05
N VAL A 106 -0.25 14.57 -0.30
CA VAL A 106 0.44 15.87 -0.43
C VAL A 106 -0.07 16.63 -1.66
N MET A 107 -0.25 15.94 -2.80
CA MET A 107 -0.61 16.58 -4.07
C MET A 107 -2.11 16.89 -4.19
N LEU A 108 -2.97 16.02 -3.66
CA LEU A 108 -4.42 16.01 -3.91
C LEU A 108 -5.27 16.20 -2.64
N GLN A 109 -4.67 16.13 -1.45
CA GLN A 109 -5.37 16.17 -0.16
C GLN A 109 -6.38 15.02 0.06
N HIS A 110 -6.24 13.92 -0.67
CA HIS A 110 -6.96 12.65 -0.53
C HIS A 110 -6.15 11.54 -1.18
N VAL A 111 -6.52 10.28 -0.93
CA VAL A 111 -5.99 9.10 -1.61
C VAL A 111 -7.01 8.61 -2.63
N ARG A 112 -6.57 8.29 -3.85
CA ARG A 112 -7.45 7.71 -4.89
C ARG A 112 -7.57 6.20 -4.66
N ASP A 113 -8.77 5.75 -4.32
CA ASP A 113 -9.10 4.34 -4.11
C ASP A 113 -10.03 3.85 -5.22
N PHE A 114 -9.85 2.59 -5.65
CA PHE A 114 -10.58 2.09 -6.83
C PHE A 114 -10.82 0.58 -6.89
N LEU A 115 -10.10 -0.23 -6.11
CA LEU A 115 -10.28 -1.68 -6.07
C LEU A 115 -11.39 -2.03 -5.07
N ASP A 116 -12.53 -2.47 -5.59
CA ASP A 116 -13.74 -2.73 -4.81
C ASP A 116 -14.11 -4.21 -4.93
N PHE A 117 -14.11 -4.92 -3.80
CA PHE A 117 -14.34 -6.37 -3.75
C PHE A 117 -15.49 -6.73 -2.81
N LEU A 118 -16.43 -7.51 -3.35
CA LEU A 118 -17.47 -8.19 -2.58
C LEU A 118 -17.01 -9.63 -2.30
N ILE A 119 -16.48 -9.87 -1.10
CA ILE A 119 -15.90 -11.16 -0.73
C ILE A 119 -16.89 -11.91 0.15
N LEU A 120 -17.45 -13.01 -0.36
CA LEU A 120 -18.39 -13.87 0.38
C LEU A 120 -19.58 -13.10 0.98
N GLY A 121 -20.08 -12.07 0.29
CA GLY A 121 -21.19 -11.22 0.74
C GLY A 121 -20.80 -10.07 1.67
N TYR A 122 -19.51 -9.91 1.99
CA TYR A 122 -18.98 -8.74 2.70
C TYR A 122 -18.39 -7.72 1.73
N ASP A 123 -18.86 -6.48 1.80
CA ASP A 123 -18.35 -5.36 0.99
C ASP A 123 -17.07 -4.82 1.67
N PHE A 124 -15.91 -5.22 1.14
CA PHE A 124 -14.62 -4.84 1.70
C PHE A 124 -14.29 -3.39 1.34
N PRO A 125 -13.68 -2.59 2.23
CA PRO A 125 -13.35 -1.20 1.91
C PRO A 125 -12.56 -1.09 0.63
N VAL A 126 -12.93 -0.14 -0.23
CA VAL A 126 -12.21 0.11 -1.48
C VAL A 126 -10.78 0.52 -1.17
N PHE A 127 -9.82 -0.05 -1.89
CA PHE A 127 -8.39 0.18 -1.68
C PHE A 127 -7.66 0.41 -3.02
N ASN A 128 -6.33 0.57 -2.96
CA ASN A 128 -5.50 0.75 -4.15
C ASN A 128 -4.25 -0.15 -4.14
N VAL A 129 -3.37 0.02 -5.14
CA VAL A 129 -2.15 -0.78 -5.27
C VAL A 129 -1.14 -0.50 -4.16
N ALA A 130 -1.03 0.74 -3.69
CA ALA A 130 -0.21 1.08 -2.54
C ALA A 130 -0.67 0.34 -1.26
N ASP A 131 -1.97 0.19 -1.04
CA ASP A 131 -2.50 -0.60 0.09
C ASP A 131 -2.18 -2.09 -0.05
N MET A 132 -2.30 -2.64 -1.25
CA MET A 132 -1.86 -4.03 -1.52
C MET A 132 -0.37 -4.22 -1.22
N ALA A 133 0.48 -3.28 -1.62
CA ALA A 133 1.91 -3.32 -1.35
C ALA A 133 2.21 -3.27 0.17
N LEU A 134 1.45 -2.47 0.93
CA LEU A 134 1.53 -2.43 2.38
C LEU A 134 1.15 -3.77 3.02
N CYS A 135 -0.04 -4.29 2.69
CA CYS A 135 -0.52 -5.58 3.21
C CYS A 135 0.42 -6.73 2.86
N PHE A 136 0.91 -6.78 1.62
CA PHE A 136 1.86 -7.79 1.19
C PHE A 136 3.21 -7.67 1.90
N GLY A 137 3.69 -6.44 2.12
CA GLY A 137 4.93 -6.20 2.85
C GLY A 137 4.86 -6.65 4.30
N VAL A 138 3.74 -6.37 4.99
CA VAL A 138 3.47 -6.88 6.35
C VAL A 138 3.43 -8.41 6.36
N PHE A 139 2.73 -9.02 5.40
CA PHE A 139 2.67 -10.47 5.25
C PHE A 139 4.07 -11.10 5.12
N LEU A 140 4.94 -10.54 4.28
CA LEU A 140 6.31 -11.04 4.11
C LEU A 140 7.14 -10.96 5.41
N ILE A 141 6.99 -9.89 6.18
CA ILE A 141 7.68 -9.74 7.48
C ILE A 141 7.16 -10.77 8.48
N ILE A 142 5.85 -10.99 8.56
CA ILE A 142 5.27 -12.03 9.43
C ILE A 142 5.81 -13.41 9.05
N VAL A 143 5.83 -13.74 7.75
CA VAL A 143 6.39 -15.01 7.28
C VAL A 143 7.86 -15.14 7.64
N ASP A 144 8.65 -14.07 7.51
CA ASP A 144 10.07 -14.10 7.88
C ASP A 144 10.27 -14.41 9.37
N ILE A 145 9.53 -13.74 10.25
CA ILE A 145 9.58 -13.96 11.70
C ILE A 145 9.20 -15.40 12.05
N LEU A 146 8.12 -15.93 11.45
CA LEU A 146 7.69 -17.31 11.70
C LEU A 146 8.70 -18.36 11.22
N LEU A 147 9.48 -18.06 10.18
CA LEU A 147 10.54 -18.94 9.69
C LEU A 147 11.78 -18.89 10.59
N GLU A 148 12.10 -17.73 11.14
CA GLU A 148 13.19 -17.55 12.13
C GLU A 148 12.85 -18.27 13.44
N GLU A 149 11.63 -18.11 13.96
CA GLU A 149 11.17 -18.82 15.18
C GLU A 149 11.21 -20.34 15.04
N ARG A 150 10.95 -20.87 13.84
CA ARG A 150 11.01 -22.31 13.55
C ARG A 150 12.41 -22.84 13.28
N GLY A 151 13.44 -22.00 13.36
CA GLY A 151 14.83 -22.37 13.07
C GLY A 151 15.06 -22.79 11.62
N VAL A 152 14.15 -22.44 10.70
CA VAL A 152 14.29 -22.71 9.26
C VAL A 152 15.28 -21.72 8.64
N LYS A 153 15.39 -20.53 9.24
CA LYS A 153 16.44 -19.54 8.98
C LYS A 153 17.33 -19.40 10.21
N ALA A 154 18.62 -19.18 9.96
CA ALA A 154 19.67 -18.95 10.97
C ALA A 154 20.14 -17.49 10.94
#